data_AF-A0A6V7JNJ9-F1
#
_entry.id   AF-A0A6V7JNJ9-F1
#
_cell.length_a   1.000
_cell.length_b   1.000
_cell.length_c   1.000
_cell.angle_alpha   90.00
_cell.angle_beta   90.00
_cell.angle_gamma   90.00
#
_symmetry.space_group_name_H-M   'P 1'
#
loop_
_entity.id
_entity.type
_entity.pdbx_description
1 polymer ?
#
loop_
_entity_poly.entity_id
_entity_poly.type
_entity_poly.pdbx_seq_one_letter_code
_entity_poly.pdbx_strand_id
1 'polypeptide(L)'
;SQHITDITTSVLVVAGKPEMVIFDYNITIDKERNISSDFRLSYYPHRFDVFQQMLKDTFGGKSKHSVYGDFKPLHENDTPGFYIHMLEKGMM
;
A
#
# COMPACT_ATOMS: atom_id res chain seq x y z
N SER A 1 1.36 16.64 3.98
CA SER A 1 1.31 17.45 2.74
C SER A 1 0.62 18.76 3.08
N GLN A 2 1.16 19.92 2.68
CA GLN A 2 0.54 21.23 2.97
C GLN A 2 -0.65 21.57 2.05
N HIS A 3 -0.87 20.75 1.02
CA HIS A 3 -1.87 20.98 -0.03
C HIS A 3 -2.98 19.93 -0.07
N ILE A 4 -2.74 18.70 0.43
CA ILE A 4 -3.79 17.68 0.53
C ILE A 4 -4.80 18.17 1.57
N THR A 5 -6.02 18.41 1.09
CA THR A 5 -7.09 18.96 1.92
C THR A 5 -7.94 17.82 2.47
N ASP A 6 -8.26 16.85 1.62
CA ASP A 6 -9.03 15.68 2.00
C ASP A 6 -8.66 14.46 1.15
N ILE A 7 -8.89 13.28 1.70
CA ILE A 7 -8.82 12.02 0.97
C ILE A 7 -10.06 11.21 1.32
N THR A 8 -10.96 11.07 0.34
CA THR A 8 -12.10 10.17 0.49
C THR A 8 -11.68 8.76 0.10
N THR A 9 -11.90 7.80 1.00
CA THR A 9 -11.58 6.38 0.79
C THR A 9 -12.84 5.58 0.53
N SER A 10 -12.86 4.85 -0.59
CA SER A 10 -13.93 3.90 -0.92
C SER A 10 -13.36 2.49 -1.07
N VAL A 11 -14.12 1.48 -0.66
CA VAL A 11 -13.75 0.06 -0.82
C VAL A 11 -14.81 -0.64 -1.65
N LEU A 12 -14.41 -1.20 -2.79
CA LEU A 12 -15.27 -2.06 -3.60
C LEU A 12 -15.17 -3.49 -3.09
N VAL A 13 -16.30 -4.07 -2.73
CA VAL A 13 -16.42 -5.45 -2.27
C VAL A 13 -17.28 -6.24 -3.26
N VAL A 14 -16.72 -7.31 -3.82
CA VAL A 14 -17.41 -8.21 -4.77
C VAL A 14 -17.55 -9.58 -4.13
N ALA A 15 -18.77 -10.09 -4.03
CA ALA A 15 -19.08 -11.39 -3.39
C ALA A 15 -18.45 -11.54 -1.98
N GLY A 16 -18.46 -10.46 -1.19
CA GLY A 16 -17.90 -10.44 0.17
C GLY A 16 -16.38 -10.32 0.24
N LYS A 17 -15.68 -10.16 -0.88
CA LYS A 17 -14.22 -10.00 -0.93
C LYS A 17 -13.83 -8.58 -1.36
N PRO A 18 -12.90 -7.90 -0.65
CA PRO A 18 -12.38 -6.62 -1.10
C PRO A 18 -11.61 -6.79 -2.42
N GLU A 19 -12.02 -6.05 -3.44
CA GLU A 19 -11.45 -6.15 -4.78
C GLU A 19 -10.63 -4.90 -5.13
N MET A 20 -11.00 -3.74 -4.59
CA MET A 20 -10.34 -2.47 -4.90
C MET A 20 -10.49 -1.48 -3.74
N VAL A 21 -9.41 -0.76 -3.46
CA VAL A 21 -9.41 0.44 -2.62
C VAL A 21 -9.20 1.65 -3.52
N ILE A 22 -10.08 2.63 -3.39
CA ILE A 22 -10.10 3.83 -4.21
C ILE A 22 -9.85 5.02 -3.29
N PHE A 23 -8.87 5.84 -3.65
CA PHE A 23 -8.58 7.10 -2.98
C PHE A 23 -8.89 8.25 -3.93
N ASP A 24 -9.85 9.08 -3.52
CA ASP A 24 -10.18 10.36 -4.15
C ASP A 24 -9.45 11.46 -3.40
N TYR A 25 -8.39 11.99 -4.00
CA TYR A 25 -7.58 13.05 -3.43
C TYR A 25 -8.14 14.41 -3.82
N ASN A 26 -8.44 15.24 -2.82
CA ASN A 26 -8.82 16.64 -3.01
C ASN A 26 -7.64 17.51 -2.56
N ILE A 27 -7.04 18.25 -3.48
CA ILE A 27 -5.82 19.04 -3.23
C ILE A 27 -6.09 20.52 -3.48
N THR A 28 -5.82 21.35 -2.48
CA THR A 28 -5.80 22.80 -2.64
C THR A 28 -4.40 23.24 -3.04
N ILE A 29 -4.25 23.69 -4.28
CA ILE A 29 -2.97 24.14 -4.85
C ILE A 29 -2.67 25.56 -4.38
N ASP A 30 -3.65 26.45 -4.48
CA ASP A 30 -3.56 27.85 -4.06
C ASP A 30 -4.86 28.25 -3.33
N LYS A 31 -4.75 28.50 -2.02
CA LYS A 31 -5.88 28.88 -1.18
C LYS A 31 -6.39 30.29 -1.46
N GLU A 32 -5.49 31.22 -1.80
CA GLU A 32 -5.85 32.64 -2.00
C GLU A 32 -6.59 32.82 -3.32
N ARG A 33 -6.20 32.05 -4.34
CA ARG A 33 -6.84 32.04 -5.66
C ARG A 33 -7.93 30.99 -5.81
N ASN A 34 -8.22 30.24 -4.74
CA ASN A 34 -9.19 29.15 -4.72
C ASN A 34 -8.97 28.12 -5.87
N ILE A 35 -7.71 27.74 -6.09
CA ILE A 35 -7.33 26.75 -7.10
C ILE A 35 -7.21 25.39 -6.42
N SER A 36 -8.07 24.46 -6.79
CA SER A 36 -8.04 23.06 -6.38
C SER A 36 -7.84 22.13 -7.56
N SER A 37 -7.37 20.90 -7.27
CA SER A 37 -7.27 19.82 -8.22
C SER A 37 -7.61 18.52 -7.52
N ASP A 38 -8.41 17.70 -8.20
CA ASP A 38 -8.86 16.42 -7.69
C ASP A 38 -8.38 15.31 -8.63
N PHE A 39 -7.91 14.22 -8.06
CA PHE A 39 -7.58 13.03 -8.83
C PHE A 39 -7.85 11.75 -8.03
N ARG A 40 -8.05 10.66 -8.79
CA ARG A 40 -8.38 9.35 -8.25
C ARG A 40 -7.23 8.38 -8.50
N LEU A 41 -6.87 7.63 -7.47
CA LEU A 41 -6.02 6.44 -7.59
C LEU A 41 -6.78 5.21 -7.10
N SER A 42 -6.45 4.05 -7.66
CA SER A 42 -7.09 2.78 -7.34
C SER A 42 -6.05 1.70 -7.18
N TYR A 43 -6.20 0.89 -6.14
CA TYR A 43 -5.24 -0.11 -5.69
C TYR A 43 -5.93 -1.43 -5.44
N TYR A 44 -5.25 -2.54 -5.75
CA TYR A 44 -5.69 -3.85 -5.30
C TYR A 44 -5.30 -4.04 -3.82
N PRO A 45 -6.24 -4.43 -2.93
CA PRO A 45 -5.98 -4.56 -1.49
C PRO A 45 -5.25 -5.86 -1.16
N HIS A 46 -3.96 -5.94 -1.53
CA HIS A 46 -3.12 -7.07 -1.18
C HIS A 46 -3.08 -7.29 0.35
N ARG A 47 -3.56 -8.44 0.79
CA ARG A 47 -3.39 -8.89 2.18
C ARG A 47 -1.95 -9.36 2.39
N PHE A 48 -1.43 -9.14 3.58
CA PHE A 48 -0.05 -9.45 3.94
C PHE A 48 0.35 -10.90 3.65
N ASP A 49 -0.44 -11.86 4.14
CA ASP A 49 -0.22 -13.30 3.95
C ASP A 49 -0.30 -13.72 2.48
N VAL A 50 -1.28 -13.20 1.75
CA VAL A 50 -1.46 -13.47 0.31
C VAL A 50 -0.28 -12.95 -0.50
N PHE A 51 0.14 -11.71 -0.27
CA PHE A 51 1.26 -11.10 -1.00
C PHE A 51 2.58 -11.79 -0.66
N GLN A 52 2.79 -12.17 0.61
CA GLN A 52 3.95 -12.95 1.02
C GLN A 52 4.02 -14.30 0.30
N GLN A 53 2.88 -14.99 0.14
CA GLN A 53 2.83 -16.24 -0.63
C GLN A 53 3.11 -16.01 -2.12
N MET A 54 2.54 -14.97 -2.74
CA MET A 54 2.83 -14.61 -4.14
C MET A 54 4.33 -14.39 -4.38
N LEU A 55 5.01 -13.69 -3.46
CA LEU A 55 6.45 -13.46 -3.54
C LEU A 55 7.23 -14.77 -3.41
N LYS A 56 6.86 -15.64 -2.48
CA LYS A 56 7.48 -16.96 -2.33
C LYS A 56 7.33 -17.83 -3.58
N ASP A 57 6.15 -17.84 -4.19
CA ASP A 57 5.88 -18.60 -5.42
C ASP A 57 6.66 -18.05 -6.61
N THR A 58 6.89 -16.74 -6.64
CA THR A 58 7.61 -16.04 -7.73
C THR A 58 9.13 -16.22 -7.64
N PHE A 59 9.71 -16.08 -6.44
CA PHE A 59 11.16 -16.05 -6.24
C PHE A 59 11.75 -17.38 -5.72
N GLY A 60 10.91 -18.32 -5.28
CA GLY A 60 11.30 -19.67 -4.87
C GLY A 60 12.03 -19.75 -3.51
N GLY A 61 12.24 -20.97 -3.03
CA GLY A 61 12.76 -21.26 -1.69
C GLY A 61 14.24 -20.94 -1.45
N LYS A 62 15.02 -20.61 -2.48
CA LYS A 62 16.43 -20.18 -2.33
C LYS A 62 16.57 -18.68 -2.03
N SER A 63 15.50 -17.90 -2.10
CA SER A 63 15.53 -16.46 -1.80
C SER A 63 15.49 -16.22 -0.29
N LYS A 64 16.31 -15.26 0.20
CA LYS A 64 16.18 -14.78 1.57
C LYS A 64 15.10 -13.70 1.58
N HIS A 65 14.11 -13.86 2.45
CA HIS A 65 12.98 -12.96 2.56
C HIS A 65 12.90 -12.39 3.98
N SER A 66 12.99 -11.07 4.09
CA SER A 66 12.79 -10.32 5.32
C SER A 66 11.63 -9.32 5.15
N VAL A 67 10.87 -9.09 6.23
CA VAL A 67 9.74 -8.15 6.24
C VAL A 67 9.94 -7.11 7.34
N TYR A 68 9.65 -5.86 7.01
CA TYR A 68 9.69 -4.72 7.93
C TYR A 68 8.34 -4.00 7.93
N GLY A 69 7.99 -3.41 9.07
CA GLY A 69 6.85 -2.50 9.21
C GLY A 69 7.36 -1.08 9.40
N ASP A 70 7.01 -0.15 8.50
CA ASP A 70 7.45 1.25 8.56
C ASP A 70 8.97 1.43 8.82
N PHE A 71 9.79 0.67 8.09
CA PHE A 71 11.26 0.63 8.19
C PHE A 71 11.84 0.06 9.50
N LYS A 72 11.01 -0.56 10.35
CA LYS A 72 11.44 -1.26 11.58
C LYS A 72 11.18 -2.76 11.51
N PRO A 73 11.86 -3.58 12.33
CA PRO A 73 11.53 -4.98 12.47
C PRO A 73 10.02 -5.17 12.71
N LEU A 74 9.42 -6.14 12.02
CA LEU A 74 7.95 -6.29 12.00
C LEU A 74 7.31 -6.45 13.38
N HIS A 75 8.04 -6.98 14.36
CA HIS A 75 7.56 -7.20 15.72
C HIS A 75 7.55 -5.92 16.60
N GLU A 76 8.09 -4.81 16.11
CA GLU A 76 8.12 -3.54 16.86
C GLU A 76 6.89 -2.66 16.60
N ASN A 77 6.04 -3.02 15.63
CA ASN A 77 4.83 -2.29 15.28
C ASN A 77 3.72 -3.25 14.84
N ASP A 78 2.69 -3.41 15.68
CA ASP A 78 1.57 -4.33 15.43
C ASP A 78 0.69 -3.89 14.24
N THR A 79 0.68 -2.59 13.91
CA THR A 79 -0.16 -2.02 12.85
C THR A 79 0.63 -1.01 12.01
N PRO A 80 1.60 -1.47 11.19
CA PRO A 80 2.39 -0.56 10.37
C PRO A 80 1.55 0.04 9.25
N GLY A 81 1.88 1.28 8.86
CA GLY A 81 1.29 1.92 7.69
C GLY A 81 1.68 1.24 6.38
N PHE A 82 2.89 0.66 6.33
CA PHE A 82 3.42 -0.07 5.19
C PHE A 82 4.14 -1.36 5.60
N TYR A 83 3.91 -2.43 4.85
CA TYR A 83 4.72 -3.65 4.88
C TYR A 83 5.78 -3.57 3.78
N ILE A 84 7.05 -3.68 4.15
CA ILE A 84 8.19 -3.60 3.25
C ILE A 84 8.80 -4.99 3.13
N HIS A 85 8.66 -5.61 1.95
CA HIS A 85 9.23 -6.92 1.65
C HIS A 85 10.61 -6.74 1.01
N MET A 86 11.66 -7.21 1.69
CA MET A 86 13.03 -7.22 1.17
C MET A 86 13.41 -8.63 0.76
N LEU A 87 13.63 -8.83 -0.54
CA LEU A 87 14.04 -10.12 -1.10
C LEU A 87 15.46 -10.04 -1.64
N GLU A 88 16.29 -10.98 -1.20
CA GLU A 88 17.61 -11.23 -1.76
C GLU A 88 17.53 -12.49 -2.63
N LYS A 89 17.79 -12.32 -3.94
CA LYS A 89 17.75 -13.43 -4.89
C LYS A 89 18.89 -14.41 -4.57
N GLY A 90 18.54 -15.67 -4.32
CA GLY A 90 19.53 -16.73 -4.13
C GLY A 90 20.39 -16.93 -5.38
N MET A 91 21.69 -17.16 -5.21
CA MET A 91 22.56 -17.56 -6.32
C MET A 91 22.14 -18.96 -6.82
N MET A 92 22.19 -19.15 -8.15
CA MET A 92 21.85 -20.44 -8.79
C MET A 92 22.83 -21.52 -8.39
#